data_AF-A0A8H8T0B6-F1
#
_entry.id   AF-A0A8H8T0B6-F1
#
_cell.length_a   1.000
_cell.length_b   1.000
_cell.length_c   1.000
_cell.angle_alpha   90.00
_cell.angle_beta   90.00
_cell.angle_gamma   90.00
#
_symmetry.space_group_name_H-M   'P 1'
#
loop_
_entity.id
_entity.type
_entity.pdbx_description
1 polymer ?
#
loop_
_entity_poly.entity_id
_entity_poly.type
_entity_poly.pdbx_seq_one_letter_code
_entity_poly.pdbx_strand_id
1 'polypeptide(L)'
;MTLPNTIQTRISALEKRLSKCKRQLARLQQSDEGDRFEKARDEVFIGILKDACSLVREGELASAPYLSELAKAVDRILDDAIGYSYGRESDSSELDEGLYDFMPSWAHDDAGHRPLIPDKDADKFFLPPAALESFARIFRSRLGPGDLSELMPKAWSSAMKRHPKSTKLSRVRSNLPPLTPTNDKPWAASVLDARCEISSSRCSAPIRFLTSLDSTCLALTGMGGYKNRSPALEYFILNKPLAPSTDFPDRHWYEPKLAGVAFHGMIDEGRRLIFLGDDDRIKSYEWGSSTEVYRDPLPVHTLDTESCRGPMMGLPNGFVVRAGKGNAGVYNIESLPTHGEDGDEIVGEEIDLDDFDTMRDDPEEIEPSSGSAPTSHIKFVDHPEFKPNTWQPLISSPSTVICAEYAREGGQYSCIGIDLETGKTAMHYLGHGADISAFSVSKTDPQLFLSACNDGFARLYDTRRPLPVVTFDACGQNEFCEAAAFAHPDSIPIVFTGTHKAEQIKVWDVRARACVYELATGNNGVQSLSWDAPNNCLYAATECEYMDRLGYHHDYRPAKIPKDQRGHMELEDEESDDEFSDRCWPDKAWHKEGYFGYMFDCGDHRIIRYAFKEDPNPTVMPEYGDATARDDYW
;
A
#
# COMPACT_ATOMS: atom_id res chain seq x y z
N MET A 1 19.35 24.88 -14.62
CA MET A 1 20.12 26.02 -14.06
C MET A 1 21.40 25.48 -13.45
N THR A 2 22.54 26.18 -13.48
CA THR A 2 23.77 25.66 -12.85
C THR A 2 23.78 25.93 -11.35
N LEU A 3 24.18 24.93 -10.55
CA LEU A 3 24.31 25.09 -9.10
C LEU A 3 25.45 26.07 -8.77
N PRO A 4 25.32 26.93 -7.74
CA PRO A 4 26.42 27.77 -7.29
C PRO A 4 27.64 26.95 -6.83
N ASN A 5 28.86 27.45 -7.05
CA ASN A 5 30.10 26.76 -6.67
C ASN A 5 30.16 26.35 -5.19
N THR A 6 29.59 27.17 -4.30
CA THR A 6 29.50 26.88 -2.86
C THR A 6 28.63 25.65 -2.60
N ILE A 7 27.52 25.50 -3.31
CA ILE A 7 26.60 24.36 -3.21
C ILE A 7 27.23 23.12 -3.82
N GLN A 8 27.86 23.23 -4.99
CA GLN A 8 28.60 22.13 -5.61
C GLN A 8 29.68 21.58 -4.67
N THR A 9 30.42 22.46 -3.98
CA THR A 9 31.45 22.07 -3.01
C THR A 9 30.86 21.27 -1.84
N ARG A 10 29.68 21.66 -1.33
CA ARG A 10 28.98 20.94 -0.25
C ARG A 10 28.48 19.56 -0.71
N ILE A 11 27.93 19.47 -1.92
CA ILE A 11 27.51 18.20 -2.54
C ILE A 11 28.71 17.26 -2.66
N SER A 12 29.83 17.72 -3.24
CA SER A 12 31.04 16.89 -3.35
C SER A 12 31.65 16.51 -2.00
N ALA A 13 31.44 17.31 -0.95
CA ALA A 13 31.84 16.95 0.40
C ALA A 13 30.97 15.82 0.97
N LEU A 14 29.66 15.83 0.71
CA LEU A 14 28.74 14.74 1.10
C LEU A 14 29.08 13.44 0.37
N GLU A 15 29.29 13.48 -0.94
CA GLU A 15 29.73 12.31 -1.74
C GLU A 15 31.01 11.68 -1.16
N LYS A 16 32.04 12.51 -0.90
CA LYS A 16 33.31 12.04 -0.30
C LYS A 16 33.11 11.43 1.08
N ARG A 17 32.21 12.01 1.90
CA ARG A 17 31.86 11.47 3.22
C ARG A 17 31.18 10.12 3.09
N LEU A 18 30.21 9.99 2.18
CA LEU A 18 29.50 8.73 1.90
C LEU A 18 30.48 7.64 1.47
N SER A 19 31.31 7.89 0.45
CA SER A 19 32.29 6.89 -0.01
C SER A 19 33.31 6.51 1.08
N LYS A 20 33.70 7.46 1.94
CA LYS A 20 34.59 7.16 3.09
C LYS A 20 33.87 6.29 4.13
N CYS A 21 32.60 6.57 4.39
CA CYS A 21 31.76 5.81 5.31
C CYS A 21 31.53 4.38 4.82
N LYS A 22 31.17 4.18 3.54
CA LYS A 22 31.05 2.84 2.91
C LYS A 22 32.32 2.01 3.09
N ARG A 23 33.50 2.58 2.79
CA ARG A 23 34.79 1.90 3.02
C ARG A 23 35.09 1.61 4.49
N GLN A 24 34.61 2.44 5.40
CA GLN A 24 34.77 2.20 6.84
C GLN A 24 33.87 1.06 7.31
N LEU A 25 32.60 1.04 6.88
CA LEU A 25 31.64 -0.02 7.20
C LEU A 25 32.13 -1.38 6.70
N ALA A 26 32.53 -1.48 5.43
CA ALA A 26 33.08 -2.71 4.86
C ALA A 26 34.32 -3.21 5.64
N ARG A 27 35.20 -2.31 6.09
CA ARG A 27 36.36 -2.69 6.91
C ARG A 27 35.97 -3.19 8.30
N LEU A 28 35.01 -2.53 8.95
CA LEU A 28 34.54 -2.90 10.29
C LEU A 28 33.78 -4.23 10.29
N GLN A 29 33.02 -4.50 9.22
CA GLN A 29 32.36 -5.79 9.00
C GLN A 29 33.39 -6.91 8.80
N GLN A 30 34.43 -6.68 7.99
CA GLN A 30 35.53 -7.64 7.80
C GLN A 30 36.38 -7.86 9.06
N SER A 31 36.49 -6.87 9.94
CA SER A 31 37.23 -6.99 11.20
C SER A 31 36.39 -7.50 12.37
N ASP A 32 35.11 -7.83 12.14
CA ASP A 32 34.15 -8.31 13.15
C ASP A 32 34.01 -7.34 14.35
N GLU A 33 34.07 -6.03 14.07
CA GLU A 33 33.98 -4.97 15.08
C GLU A 33 32.54 -4.44 15.23
N GLY A 34 31.63 -5.33 15.66
CA GLY A 34 30.18 -5.09 15.75
C GLY A 34 29.75 -3.73 16.31
N ASP A 35 30.13 -3.39 17.55
CA ASP A 35 29.73 -2.12 18.19
C ASP A 35 30.15 -0.88 17.38
N ARG A 36 31.34 -0.93 16.77
CA ARG A 36 31.86 0.18 15.96
C ARG A 36 31.18 0.23 14.61
N PHE A 37 30.82 -0.93 14.06
CA PHE A 37 30.04 -1.04 12.84
C PHE A 37 28.66 -0.43 13.04
N GLU A 38 27.91 -0.85 14.05
CA GLU A 38 26.58 -0.31 14.39
C GLU A 38 26.63 1.20 14.60
N LYS A 39 27.61 1.69 15.37
CA LYS A 39 27.79 3.13 15.56
C LYS A 39 28.07 3.88 14.25
N ALA A 40 28.94 3.34 13.40
CA ALA A 40 29.22 3.95 12.10
C ALA A 40 27.99 3.94 11.19
N ARG A 41 27.18 2.87 11.25
CA ARG A 41 25.95 2.69 10.49
C ARG A 41 24.88 3.69 10.96
N ASP A 42 24.59 3.74 12.24
CA ASP A 42 23.43 4.48 12.74
C ASP A 42 23.72 5.97 13.01
N GLU A 43 24.96 6.33 13.35
CA GLU A 43 25.32 7.73 13.58
C GLU A 43 25.93 8.39 12.34
N VAL A 44 26.91 7.76 11.70
CA VAL A 44 27.68 8.40 10.63
C VAL A 44 26.98 8.28 9.29
N PHE A 45 26.57 7.07 8.91
CA PHE A 45 25.93 6.83 7.61
C PHE A 45 24.57 7.54 7.54
N ILE A 46 23.66 7.28 8.50
CA ILE A 46 22.38 8.01 8.58
C ILE A 46 22.57 9.53 8.74
N GLY A 47 23.61 9.96 9.47
CA GLY A 47 23.96 11.38 9.60
C GLY A 47 24.25 12.05 8.25
N ILE A 48 24.85 11.34 7.29
CA ILE A 48 25.10 11.87 5.94
C ILE A 48 23.79 12.10 5.18
N LEU A 49 22.83 11.18 5.28
CA LEU A 49 21.52 11.33 4.63
C LEU A 49 20.74 12.51 5.24
N LYS A 50 20.77 12.66 6.57
CA LYS A 50 20.20 13.81 7.29
C LYS A 50 20.82 15.14 6.85
N ASP A 51 22.15 15.18 6.70
CA ASP A 51 22.85 16.38 6.22
C ASP A 51 22.49 16.72 4.76
N ALA A 52 22.29 15.71 3.93
CA ALA A 52 21.87 15.88 2.53
C ALA A 52 20.45 16.48 2.45
N CYS A 53 19.50 15.98 3.24
CA CYS A 53 18.18 16.61 3.39
C CYS A 53 18.26 18.03 3.95
N SER A 54 19.11 18.26 4.96
CA SER A 54 19.29 19.58 5.56
C SER A 54 19.78 20.61 4.54
N LEU A 55 20.68 20.22 3.63
CA LEU A 55 21.13 21.06 2.53
C LEU A 55 19.97 21.46 1.59
N VAL A 56 19.10 20.53 1.23
CA VAL A 56 17.91 20.83 0.41
C VAL A 56 16.95 21.76 1.15
N ARG A 57 16.75 21.52 2.46
CA ARG A 57 15.90 22.35 3.32
C ARG A 57 16.40 23.78 3.42
N GLU A 58 17.71 24.00 3.56
CA GLU A 58 18.30 25.34 3.53
C GLU A 58 17.99 26.06 2.21
N GLY A 59 18.11 25.34 1.07
CA GLY A 59 17.73 25.85 -0.24
C GLY A 59 16.25 26.20 -0.35
N GLU A 60 15.37 25.36 0.18
CA GLU A 60 13.92 25.61 0.22
C GLU A 60 13.58 26.85 1.06
N LEU A 61 14.11 26.96 2.28
CA LEU A 61 13.90 28.11 3.17
C LEU A 61 14.42 29.42 2.57
N ALA A 62 15.51 29.34 1.80
CA ALA A 62 16.05 30.48 1.06
C ALA A 62 15.30 30.80 -0.25
N SER A 63 14.27 30.01 -0.60
CA SER A 63 13.57 30.09 -1.90
C SER A 63 14.56 30.09 -3.08
N ALA A 64 15.56 29.21 -2.99
CA ALA A 64 16.67 29.19 -3.93
C ALA A 64 16.17 28.89 -5.36
N PRO A 65 16.56 29.68 -6.37
CA PRO A 65 16.12 29.46 -7.75
C PRO A 65 16.69 28.17 -8.38
N TYR A 66 17.69 27.57 -7.71
CA TYR A 66 18.34 26.32 -8.10
C TYR A 66 17.83 25.11 -7.29
N LEU A 67 16.73 25.23 -6.53
CA LEU A 67 16.23 24.17 -5.64
C LEU A 67 15.98 22.84 -6.35
N SER A 68 15.39 22.87 -7.55
CA SER A 68 15.13 21.66 -8.34
C SER A 68 16.43 20.92 -8.71
N GLU A 69 17.46 21.66 -9.14
CA GLU A 69 18.77 21.10 -9.49
C GLU A 69 19.52 20.59 -8.25
N LEU A 70 19.30 21.24 -7.11
CA LEU A 70 19.85 20.80 -5.83
C LEU A 70 19.20 19.49 -5.38
N ALA A 71 17.87 19.41 -5.45
CA ALA A 71 17.13 18.20 -5.13
C ALA A 71 17.58 17.03 -6.02
N LYS A 72 17.72 17.25 -7.33
CA LYS A 72 18.26 16.26 -8.28
C LYS A 72 19.66 15.79 -7.93
N ALA A 73 20.55 16.69 -7.54
CA ALA A 73 21.92 16.32 -7.18
C ALA A 73 21.97 15.53 -5.86
N VAL A 74 21.13 15.91 -4.89
CA VAL A 74 21.02 15.21 -3.60
C VAL A 74 20.35 13.84 -3.77
N ASP A 75 19.35 13.72 -4.63
CA ASP A 75 18.68 12.45 -4.98
C ASP A 75 19.69 11.36 -5.36
N ARG A 76 20.70 11.70 -6.18
CA ARG A 76 21.77 10.77 -6.56
C ARG A 76 22.60 10.27 -5.39
N ILE A 77 22.88 11.14 -4.41
CA ILE A 77 23.63 10.75 -3.21
C ILE A 77 22.77 9.81 -2.35
N LEU A 78 21.48 10.11 -2.24
CA LEU A 78 20.54 9.32 -1.46
C LEU A 78 20.31 7.95 -2.11
N ASP A 79 20.07 7.89 -3.41
CA ASP A 79 19.93 6.65 -4.16
C ASP A 79 21.18 5.76 -4.04
N ASP A 80 22.39 6.34 -4.16
CA ASP A 80 23.66 5.62 -3.95
C ASP A 80 23.80 5.05 -2.53
N ALA A 81 23.33 5.79 -1.53
CA ALA A 81 23.34 5.33 -0.14
C ALA A 81 22.31 4.20 0.09
N ILE A 82 21.08 4.35 -0.40
CA ILE A 82 20.02 3.34 -0.25
C ILE A 82 20.37 2.07 -1.03
N GLY A 83 20.94 2.21 -2.23
CA GLY A 83 21.52 1.09 -2.97
C GLY A 83 22.53 0.31 -2.15
N TYR A 84 23.48 1.01 -1.54
CA TYR A 84 24.50 0.38 -0.69
C TYR A 84 23.91 -0.31 0.53
N SER A 85 22.88 0.26 1.17
CA SER A 85 22.25 -0.39 2.33
C SER A 85 21.56 -1.70 1.99
N TYR A 86 21.14 -1.89 0.74
CA TYR A 86 20.51 -3.13 0.27
C TYR A 86 21.42 -3.98 -0.62
N GLY A 87 22.75 -3.81 -0.53
CA GLY A 87 23.70 -4.70 -1.18
C GLY A 87 23.90 -4.47 -2.69
N ARG A 88 23.49 -3.32 -3.26
CA ARG A 88 23.70 -3.00 -4.70
C ARG A 88 25.18 -3.11 -5.14
N GLU A 89 26.12 -2.98 -4.21
CA GLU A 89 27.57 -3.06 -4.46
C GLU A 89 28.22 -4.42 -4.07
N SER A 90 27.45 -5.42 -3.62
CA SER A 90 28.02 -6.73 -3.27
C SER A 90 28.20 -7.60 -4.51
N ASP A 91 29.46 -7.80 -4.92
CA ASP A 91 29.84 -8.73 -6.01
C ASP A 91 29.77 -10.22 -5.58
N SER A 92 29.33 -10.54 -4.35
CA SER A 92 29.33 -11.89 -3.81
C SER A 92 28.04 -12.66 -4.09
N SER A 93 28.18 -13.88 -4.61
CA SER A 93 27.13 -14.90 -4.72
C SER A 93 26.74 -15.54 -3.37
N GLU A 94 27.36 -15.11 -2.29
CA GLU A 94 26.97 -15.44 -0.92
C GLU A 94 26.07 -14.30 -0.44
N LEU A 95 24.96 -14.65 0.24
CA LEU A 95 23.98 -13.74 0.82
C LEU A 95 24.67 -12.74 1.75
N ASP A 96 25.22 -11.66 1.21
CA ASP A 96 25.78 -10.56 1.99
C ASP A 96 24.57 -9.77 2.52
N GLU A 97 24.33 -9.88 3.82
CA GLU A 97 23.25 -9.14 4.48
C GLU A 97 23.50 -7.64 4.26
N GLY A 98 22.52 -6.95 3.67
CA GLY A 98 22.55 -5.50 3.53
C GLY A 98 22.76 -4.81 4.90
N LEU A 99 23.11 -3.53 4.90
CA LEU A 99 23.24 -2.76 6.16
C LEU A 99 21.96 -2.78 7.00
N TYR A 100 20.81 -2.87 6.33
CA TYR A 100 19.48 -2.78 6.91
C TYR A 100 18.52 -3.72 6.19
N ASP A 101 17.66 -4.41 6.95
CA ASP A 101 16.41 -4.98 6.41
C ASP A 101 15.40 -3.86 6.12
N PHE A 102 15.32 -2.88 7.03
CA PHE A 102 14.49 -1.68 6.93
C PHE A 102 15.30 -0.46 7.35
N MET A 103 15.48 0.51 6.46
CA MET A 103 16.22 1.72 6.81
C MET A 103 15.44 2.58 7.82
N PRO A 104 16.11 3.21 8.81
CA PRO A 104 15.48 4.19 9.67
C PRO A 104 15.06 5.43 8.89
N SER A 105 14.05 6.15 9.37
CA SER A 105 13.68 7.45 8.78
C SER A 105 14.76 8.51 9.03
N TRP A 106 15.07 9.31 8.01
CA TRP A 106 16.12 10.35 8.07
C TRP A 106 15.72 11.70 7.46
N ALA A 107 14.61 11.78 6.71
CA ALA A 107 14.20 13.00 6.03
C ALA A 107 13.39 13.99 6.90
N HIS A 108 12.92 13.51 8.06
CA HIS A 108 12.16 14.31 9.02
C HIS A 108 13.07 15.32 9.77
N ASP A 109 12.45 16.32 10.39
CA ASP A 109 13.07 17.30 11.26
C ASP A 109 12.05 17.83 12.26
N ASP A 110 12.05 17.21 13.44
CA ASP A 110 11.11 17.53 14.51
C ASP A 110 11.27 18.97 15.00
N ALA A 111 12.50 19.52 14.94
CA ALA A 111 12.79 20.90 15.31
C ALA A 111 12.31 21.89 14.22
N GLY A 112 12.37 21.51 12.95
CA GLY A 112 12.00 22.32 11.79
C GLY A 112 10.58 22.12 11.26
N HIS A 113 9.64 21.66 12.11
CA HIS A 113 8.23 21.44 11.77
C HIS A 113 7.96 20.36 10.70
N ARG A 114 8.84 19.38 10.52
CA ARG A 114 8.63 18.19 9.67
C ARG A 114 8.66 16.93 10.53
N PRO A 115 7.64 16.70 11.37
CA PRO A 115 7.72 15.70 12.41
C PRO A 115 7.73 14.28 11.85
N LEU A 116 8.45 13.39 12.53
CA LEU A 116 8.12 11.96 12.54
C LEU A 116 7.04 11.72 13.61
N ILE A 117 5.92 11.12 13.22
CA ILE A 117 4.86 10.71 14.14
C ILE A 117 5.08 9.22 14.46
N PRO A 118 5.60 8.88 15.65
CA PRO A 118 5.84 7.49 16.03
C PRO A 118 4.56 6.79 16.48
N ASP A 119 4.56 5.45 16.42
CA ASP A 119 3.58 4.61 17.09
C ASP A 119 4.11 4.11 18.45
N LYS A 120 4.07 5.00 19.45
CA LYS A 120 4.71 4.81 20.76
C LYS A 120 4.28 3.56 21.55
N ASP A 121 3.14 2.97 21.23
CA ASP A 121 2.68 1.73 21.88
C ASP A 121 3.07 0.46 21.09
N ALA A 122 3.40 0.57 19.80
CA ALA A 122 3.94 -0.53 18.99
C ALA A 122 5.44 -0.74 19.20
N ASP A 123 6.20 0.33 19.48
CA ASP A 123 7.66 0.32 19.73
C ASP A 123 8.11 -0.56 20.92
N LYS A 124 7.17 -1.17 21.65
CA LYS A 124 7.45 -2.00 22.82
C LYS A 124 7.71 -3.47 22.48
N PHE A 125 7.43 -3.92 21.25
CA PHE A 125 7.45 -5.33 20.90
C PHE A 125 8.35 -5.62 19.70
N PHE A 126 9.52 -6.23 19.95
CA PHE A 126 10.42 -6.73 18.90
C PHE A 126 9.88 -8.02 18.24
N LEU A 127 8.96 -8.72 18.91
CA LEU A 127 8.32 -9.95 18.42
C LEU A 127 6.82 -9.71 18.19
N PRO A 128 6.19 -10.49 17.30
CA PRO A 128 4.73 -10.51 17.18
C PRO A 128 4.06 -10.66 18.55
N PRO A 129 2.99 -9.89 18.84
CA PRO A 129 2.12 -10.07 20.01
C PRO A 129 1.84 -11.54 20.35
N ALA A 130 1.56 -12.36 19.35
CA ALA A 130 1.25 -13.77 19.50
C ALA A 130 2.46 -14.66 19.86
N ALA A 131 3.68 -14.25 19.52
CA ALA A 131 4.91 -14.99 19.81
C ALA A 131 5.47 -14.65 21.20
N LEU A 132 5.10 -13.50 21.78
CA LEU A 132 5.57 -13.04 23.08
C LEU A 132 5.22 -14.01 24.21
N GLU A 133 4.06 -14.69 24.19
CA GLU A 133 3.72 -15.68 25.22
C GLU A 133 4.67 -16.88 25.23
N SER A 134 5.02 -17.39 24.05
CA SER A 134 5.97 -18.49 23.90
C SER A 134 7.37 -18.08 24.34
N PHE A 135 7.81 -16.88 23.93
CA PHE A 135 9.08 -16.28 24.37
C PHE A 135 9.11 -16.10 25.90
N ALA A 136 8.08 -15.48 26.46
CA ALA A 136 7.87 -15.28 27.88
C ALA A 136 7.92 -16.60 28.66
N ARG A 137 7.32 -17.67 28.14
CA ARG A 137 7.36 -19.01 28.75
C ARG A 137 8.78 -19.59 28.77
N ILE A 138 9.53 -19.47 27.68
CA ILE A 138 10.91 -19.97 27.55
C ILE A 138 11.86 -19.21 28.48
N PHE A 139 11.72 -17.89 28.56
CA PHE A 139 12.60 -17.00 29.33
C PHE A 139 12.06 -16.64 30.73
N ARG A 140 10.99 -17.30 31.19
CA ARG A 140 10.37 -17.07 32.51
C ARG A 140 11.36 -17.21 33.68
N SER A 141 12.39 -18.03 33.52
CA SER A 141 13.45 -18.20 34.53
C SER A 141 14.47 -17.07 34.56
N ARG A 142 14.51 -16.22 33.53
CA ARG A 142 15.48 -15.12 33.37
C ARG A 142 14.85 -13.71 33.48
N LEU A 143 13.54 -13.59 33.25
CA LEU A 143 12.80 -12.32 33.35
C LEU A 143 11.94 -12.29 34.62
N GLY A 144 11.88 -11.15 35.31
CA GLY A 144 11.01 -10.97 36.46
C GLY A 144 9.53 -10.97 36.07
N PRO A 145 8.59 -11.34 36.98
CA PRO A 145 7.15 -11.32 36.68
C PRO A 145 6.61 -9.96 36.23
N GLY A 146 7.22 -8.85 36.71
CA GLY A 146 6.90 -7.49 36.30
C GLY A 146 7.33 -7.20 34.85
N ASP A 147 8.58 -7.52 34.51
CA ASP A 147 9.16 -7.32 33.17
C ASP A 147 8.35 -8.04 32.08
N LEU A 148 7.91 -9.26 32.37
CA LEU A 148 7.05 -10.05 31.47
C LEU A 148 5.69 -9.39 31.22
N SER A 149 5.09 -8.75 32.23
CA SER A 149 3.79 -8.08 32.08
C SER A 149 3.87 -6.77 31.31
N GLU A 150 5.02 -6.09 31.35
CA GLU A 150 5.29 -4.87 30.57
C GLU A 150 5.57 -5.19 29.10
N LEU A 151 6.15 -6.36 28.83
CA LEU A 151 6.44 -6.88 27.49
C LEU A 151 5.23 -7.52 26.80
N MET A 152 4.09 -7.72 27.46
CA MET A 152 2.90 -8.28 26.83
C MET A 152 1.92 -7.18 26.43
N PRO A 153 1.31 -7.26 25.23
CA PRO A 153 0.19 -6.39 24.90
C PRO A 153 -0.94 -6.61 25.90
N LYS A 154 -1.46 -5.52 26.46
CA LYS A 154 -2.60 -5.58 27.39
C LYS A 154 -3.79 -6.26 26.70
N ALA A 155 -4.50 -7.14 27.39
CA ALA A 155 -5.75 -7.70 26.88
C ALA A 155 -6.72 -6.57 26.50
N TRP A 156 -7.47 -6.76 25.41
CA TRP A 156 -8.47 -5.77 25.02
C TRP A 156 -9.53 -5.60 26.12
N SER A 157 -10.00 -4.37 26.32
CA SER A 157 -11.13 -4.10 27.22
C SER A 157 -12.02 -2.99 26.68
N SER A 158 -13.28 -2.96 27.09
CA SER A 158 -14.23 -1.91 26.69
C SER A 158 -13.80 -0.50 27.10
N ALA A 159 -12.96 -0.38 28.15
CA ALA A 159 -12.38 0.90 28.57
C ALA A 159 -11.36 1.47 27.57
N MET A 160 -10.86 0.67 26.63
CA MET A 160 -10.01 1.15 25.53
C MET A 160 -10.83 1.85 24.45
N LYS A 161 -12.16 1.73 24.44
CA LYS A 161 -12.98 2.44 23.46
C LYS A 161 -12.96 3.94 23.76
N ARG A 162 -12.74 4.75 22.72
CA ARG A 162 -12.84 6.20 22.80
C ARG A 162 -14.30 6.67 22.91
N HIS A 163 -15.22 5.92 22.31
CA HIS A 163 -16.65 6.20 22.34
C HIS A 163 -17.45 4.90 22.62
N PRO A 164 -18.61 4.94 23.31
CA PRO A 164 -19.41 3.73 23.57
C PRO A 164 -19.76 2.93 22.29
N LYS A 165 -19.93 3.63 21.17
CA LYS A 165 -20.20 3.07 19.84
C LYS A 165 -18.95 2.74 18.99
N SER A 166 -17.74 2.84 19.54
CA SER A 166 -16.54 2.40 18.84
C SER A 166 -16.63 0.90 18.54
N THR A 167 -16.16 0.48 17.38
CA THR A 167 -16.07 -0.94 17.00
C THR A 167 -15.18 -1.72 17.96
N LYS A 168 -15.50 -3.00 18.17
CA LYS A 168 -14.67 -3.92 18.94
C LYS A 168 -13.41 -4.36 18.17
N LEU A 169 -13.40 -4.18 16.85
CA LEU A 169 -12.25 -4.42 15.97
C LEU A 169 -11.30 -3.21 15.88
N SER A 170 -11.27 -2.40 16.94
CA SER A 170 -10.34 -1.29 17.08
C SER A 170 -9.60 -1.37 18.41
N ARG A 171 -8.36 -0.91 18.41
CA ARG A 171 -7.54 -0.80 19.63
C ARG A 171 -6.91 0.59 19.70
N VAL A 172 -7.48 1.43 20.57
CA VAL A 172 -7.06 2.82 20.75
C VAL A 172 -5.76 2.90 21.53
N ARG A 173 -4.87 3.80 21.09
CA ARG A 173 -3.58 4.06 21.73
C ARG A 173 -3.77 4.73 23.08
N SER A 174 -2.86 4.43 24.00
CA SER A 174 -2.84 5.07 25.30
C SER A 174 -2.24 6.47 25.21
N ASN A 175 -2.65 7.39 26.09
CA ASN A 175 -2.06 8.74 26.21
C ASN A 175 -2.13 9.59 24.94
N LEU A 176 -3.26 9.56 24.23
CA LEU A 176 -3.47 10.42 23.07
C LEU A 176 -3.39 11.92 23.44
N PRO A 177 -2.76 12.76 22.60
CA PRO A 177 -2.91 14.20 22.71
C PRO A 177 -4.37 14.61 22.45
N PRO A 178 -4.75 15.87 22.73
CA PRO A 178 -5.99 16.42 22.22
C PRO A 178 -6.05 16.22 20.71
N LEU A 179 -6.98 15.39 20.24
CA LEU A 179 -7.20 15.20 18.82
C LEU A 179 -7.81 16.46 18.21
N THR A 180 -7.75 16.56 16.89
CA THR A 180 -8.38 17.67 16.15
C THR A 180 -9.84 17.82 16.59
N PRO A 181 -10.33 19.05 16.87
CA PRO A 181 -11.70 19.25 17.34
C PRO A 181 -12.73 18.65 16.37
N THR A 182 -13.65 17.85 16.88
CA THR A 182 -14.58 17.06 16.06
C THR A 182 -16.06 17.25 16.37
N ASN A 183 -16.43 18.09 17.34
CA ASN A 183 -17.83 18.24 17.77
C ASN A 183 -18.76 18.83 16.68
N ASP A 184 -18.22 19.64 15.76
CA ASP A 184 -18.93 20.20 14.60
C ASP A 184 -18.58 19.46 13.28
N LYS A 185 -17.87 18.34 13.37
CA LYS A 185 -17.31 17.56 12.25
C LYS A 185 -17.63 16.08 12.44
N PRO A 186 -18.91 15.68 12.26
CA PRO A 186 -19.39 14.36 12.67
C PRO A 186 -18.77 13.20 11.88
N TRP A 187 -18.41 13.38 10.60
CA TRP A 187 -17.74 12.34 9.83
C TRP A 187 -16.29 12.17 10.28
N ALA A 188 -15.55 13.26 10.48
CA ALA A 188 -14.20 13.19 11.05
C ALA A 188 -14.22 12.58 12.46
N ALA A 189 -15.18 12.98 13.28
CA ALA A 189 -15.42 12.40 14.60
C ALA A 189 -15.65 10.90 14.52
N SER A 190 -16.45 10.43 13.56
CA SER A 190 -16.75 9.01 13.41
C SER A 190 -15.51 8.18 13.10
N VAL A 191 -14.60 8.72 12.29
CA VAL A 191 -13.30 8.09 12.02
C VAL A 191 -12.45 8.12 13.29
N LEU A 192 -12.16 9.28 13.88
CA LEU A 192 -11.24 9.37 15.02
C LEU A 192 -11.73 8.64 16.30
N ASP A 193 -13.04 8.40 16.42
CA ASP A 193 -13.64 7.59 17.49
C ASP A 193 -13.80 6.10 17.12
N ALA A 194 -13.34 5.66 15.95
CA ALA A 194 -13.52 4.30 15.42
C ALA A 194 -14.99 3.84 15.42
N ARG A 195 -15.92 4.74 15.11
CA ARG A 195 -17.36 4.48 15.01
C ARG A 195 -17.68 3.98 13.61
N CYS A 196 -17.55 2.68 13.38
CA CYS A 196 -17.85 2.06 12.09
C CYS A 196 -18.61 0.74 12.20
N GLU A 197 -19.35 0.45 11.13
CA GLU A 197 -19.84 -0.87 10.79
C GLU A 197 -18.84 -1.53 9.85
N ILE A 198 -18.54 -2.81 10.07
CA ILE A 198 -17.50 -3.51 9.31
C ILE A 198 -18.14 -4.69 8.60
N SER A 199 -17.93 -4.75 7.28
CA SER A 199 -18.39 -5.84 6.42
C SER A 199 -17.25 -6.28 5.50
N SER A 200 -17.35 -7.47 4.94
CA SER A 200 -16.31 -8.01 4.05
C SER A 200 -16.92 -8.81 2.91
N SER A 201 -16.13 -8.98 1.85
CA SER A 201 -16.39 -9.89 0.73
C SER A 201 -15.12 -10.67 0.41
N ARG A 202 -15.25 -11.93 -0.02
CA ARG A 202 -14.12 -12.68 -0.60
C ARG A 202 -13.63 -11.98 -1.87
N CYS A 203 -12.34 -12.10 -2.14
CA CYS A 203 -11.72 -11.67 -3.38
C CYS A 203 -10.71 -12.71 -3.90
N SER A 204 -10.33 -12.59 -5.16
CA SER A 204 -9.12 -13.18 -5.72
C SER A 204 -7.86 -12.64 -5.00
N ALA A 205 -6.69 -13.20 -5.29
CA ALA A 205 -5.44 -12.74 -4.67
C ALA A 205 -5.18 -11.27 -5.04
N PRO A 206 -5.27 -10.34 -4.07
CA PRO A 206 -5.38 -8.92 -4.38
C PRO A 206 -4.03 -8.33 -4.79
N ILE A 207 -4.03 -7.46 -5.80
CA ILE A 207 -2.86 -6.67 -6.21
C ILE A 207 -3.06 -5.21 -5.78
N ARG A 208 -4.03 -4.51 -6.37
CA ARG A 208 -4.20 -3.07 -6.10
C ARG A 208 -5.60 -2.56 -6.42
N PHE A 209 -6.11 -1.67 -5.58
CA PHE A 209 -7.30 -0.90 -5.93
C PHE A 209 -7.01 0.14 -7.03
N LEU A 210 -7.91 0.20 -7.98
CA LEU A 210 -8.05 1.27 -8.95
C LEU A 210 -9.20 2.15 -8.50
N THR A 211 -8.95 3.46 -8.43
CA THR A 211 -9.99 4.45 -8.18
C THR A 211 -9.87 5.58 -9.16
N SER A 212 -11.01 6.18 -9.47
CA SER A 212 -11.03 7.49 -10.06
C SER A 212 -11.23 8.56 -8.98
N LEU A 213 -10.97 9.79 -9.39
CA LEU A 213 -11.20 11.00 -8.63
C LEU A 213 -12.64 11.14 -8.12
N ASP A 214 -13.65 10.80 -8.91
CA ASP A 214 -15.07 10.87 -8.52
C ASP A 214 -15.51 9.69 -7.65
N SER A 215 -14.70 8.63 -7.61
CA SER A 215 -14.82 7.45 -6.74
C SER A 215 -16.19 6.77 -6.83
N THR A 216 -16.77 6.72 -8.03
CA THR A 216 -18.07 6.10 -8.28
C THR A 216 -17.95 4.62 -8.60
N CYS A 217 -16.79 4.23 -9.13
CA CYS A 217 -16.36 2.85 -9.34
C CYS A 217 -15.07 2.59 -8.55
N LEU A 218 -15.05 1.50 -7.80
CA LEU A 218 -13.86 0.94 -7.16
C LEU A 218 -13.58 -0.41 -7.80
N ALA A 219 -12.42 -0.56 -8.42
CA ALA A 219 -11.99 -1.85 -8.98
C ALA A 219 -10.75 -2.36 -8.24
N LEU A 220 -10.57 -3.67 -8.19
CA LEU A 220 -9.43 -4.37 -7.65
C LEU A 220 -8.86 -5.26 -8.75
N THR A 221 -7.59 -5.05 -9.09
CA THR A 221 -6.84 -6.02 -9.86
C THR A 221 -6.38 -7.15 -8.94
N GLY A 222 -6.43 -8.38 -9.43
CA GLY A 222 -6.01 -9.54 -8.69
C GLY A 222 -5.52 -10.67 -9.58
N MET A 223 -5.17 -11.77 -8.93
CA MET A 223 -4.73 -13.01 -9.56
C MET A 223 -5.69 -14.14 -9.20
N GLY A 224 -6.01 -14.97 -10.18
CA GLY A 224 -6.86 -16.13 -10.06
C GLY A 224 -6.40 -17.27 -10.98
N GLY A 225 -7.31 -18.18 -11.29
CA GLY A 225 -7.00 -19.37 -12.07
C GLY A 225 -6.02 -20.30 -11.36
N TYR A 226 -5.51 -21.30 -12.09
CA TYR A 226 -4.56 -22.26 -11.52
C TYR A 226 -3.25 -21.56 -11.13
N LYS A 227 -2.85 -21.69 -9.86
CA LYS A 227 -1.62 -21.10 -9.30
C LYS A 227 -1.52 -19.57 -9.41
N ASN A 228 -2.65 -18.86 -9.42
CA ASN A 228 -2.71 -17.39 -9.51
C ASN A 228 -2.06 -16.85 -10.81
N ARG A 229 -2.31 -17.51 -11.95
CA ARG A 229 -1.73 -17.15 -13.26
C ARG A 229 -2.69 -16.45 -14.20
N SER A 230 -3.98 -16.46 -13.90
CA SER A 230 -5.00 -15.73 -14.65
C SER A 230 -5.23 -14.36 -14.01
N PRO A 231 -5.48 -13.30 -14.79
CA PRO A 231 -5.92 -12.02 -14.26
C PRO A 231 -7.30 -12.18 -13.61
N ALA A 232 -7.56 -11.42 -12.56
CA ALA A 232 -8.89 -11.30 -11.97
C ALA A 232 -9.25 -9.81 -11.82
N LEU A 233 -10.51 -9.49 -12.11
CA LEU A 233 -11.07 -8.17 -11.92
C LEU A 233 -12.29 -8.25 -11.01
N GLU A 234 -12.26 -7.49 -9.92
CA GLU A 234 -13.43 -7.27 -9.09
C GLU A 234 -13.74 -5.79 -9.05
N TYR A 235 -15.02 -5.42 -9.12
CA TYR A 235 -15.40 -4.02 -9.04
C TYR A 235 -16.75 -3.79 -8.38
N PHE A 236 -16.91 -2.58 -7.87
CA PHE A 236 -18.06 -2.12 -7.09
C PHE A 236 -18.49 -0.75 -7.59
N ILE A 237 -19.81 -0.58 -7.75
CA ILE A 237 -20.40 0.74 -8.03
C ILE A 237 -20.86 1.34 -6.71
N LEU A 238 -20.15 2.38 -6.25
CA LEU A 238 -20.30 2.97 -4.91
C LEU A 238 -21.47 3.96 -4.82
N ASN A 239 -22.02 4.38 -5.95
CA ASN A 239 -23.01 5.45 -6.08
C ASN A 239 -24.48 4.99 -6.16
N LYS A 240 -24.87 3.89 -5.50
CA LYS A 240 -26.29 3.50 -5.47
C LYS A 240 -27.15 4.65 -4.90
N PRO A 241 -28.27 5.03 -5.55
CA PRO A 241 -28.96 6.27 -5.23
C PRO A 241 -29.67 6.22 -3.86
N LEU A 242 -29.49 7.29 -3.08
CA LEU A 242 -30.42 7.84 -2.06
C LEU A 242 -30.50 7.23 -0.64
N ALA A 243 -29.57 6.36 -0.23
CA ALA A 243 -29.30 6.14 1.19
C ALA A 243 -27.87 5.62 1.36
N PRO A 244 -27.13 5.97 2.44
CA PRO A 244 -25.88 5.29 2.76
C PRO A 244 -26.18 3.80 2.86
N SER A 245 -25.67 3.01 1.91
CA SER A 245 -25.90 1.56 1.88
C SER A 245 -25.44 0.99 3.21
N THR A 246 -26.37 0.46 4.01
CA THR A 246 -26.04 -0.34 5.19
C THR A 246 -25.29 -1.61 4.80
N ASP A 247 -25.48 -2.04 3.55
CA ASP A 247 -24.98 -3.30 3.04
C ASP A 247 -23.72 -3.08 2.20
N PHE A 248 -22.86 -4.09 2.13
CA PHE A 248 -21.68 -4.10 1.27
C PHE A 248 -22.12 -3.90 -0.20
N PRO A 249 -21.47 -3.02 -0.99
CA PRO A 249 -21.85 -2.80 -2.38
C PRO A 249 -21.86 -4.09 -3.20
N ASP A 250 -22.69 -4.15 -4.23
CA ASP A 250 -22.76 -5.34 -5.09
C ASP A 250 -21.39 -5.58 -5.73
N ARG A 251 -20.88 -6.79 -5.54
CA ARG A 251 -19.62 -7.23 -6.13
C ARG A 251 -19.87 -7.72 -7.55
N HIS A 252 -19.11 -7.19 -8.49
CA HIS A 252 -18.95 -7.76 -9.81
C HIS A 252 -17.57 -8.43 -9.89
N TRP A 253 -17.53 -9.64 -10.44
CA TRP A 253 -16.29 -10.39 -10.69
C TRP A 253 -16.25 -10.74 -12.17
N TYR A 254 -15.08 -10.57 -12.77
CA TYR A 254 -14.83 -10.89 -14.16
C TYR A 254 -13.40 -11.40 -14.30
N GLU A 255 -13.18 -12.33 -15.23
CA GLU A 255 -11.85 -12.79 -15.61
C GLU A 255 -11.43 -12.08 -16.90
N PRO A 256 -10.50 -11.11 -16.84
CA PRO A 256 -10.02 -10.44 -18.03
C PRO A 256 -9.41 -11.44 -19.02
N LYS A 257 -9.79 -11.30 -20.29
CA LYS A 257 -9.27 -12.10 -21.40
C LYS A 257 -7.86 -11.68 -21.86
N LEU A 258 -7.01 -11.33 -20.89
CA LEU A 258 -5.59 -11.03 -21.05
C LEU A 258 -4.78 -12.34 -20.94
N ALA A 259 -3.58 -12.33 -21.52
CA ALA A 259 -2.71 -13.51 -21.55
C ALA A 259 -1.92 -13.67 -20.25
N GLY A 260 -1.73 -12.59 -19.50
CA GLY A 260 -1.08 -12.59 -18.20
C GLY A 260 -1.88 -11.88 -17.12
N VAL A 261 -1.32 -11.88 -15.91
CA VAL A 261 -1.84 -11.13 -14.77
C VAL A 261 -1.79 -9.63 -15.05
N ALA A 262 -2.89 -8.93 -14.78
CA ALA A 262 -2.97 -7.48 -14.92
C ALA A 262 -2.49 -6.76 -13.65
N PHE A 263 -1.20 -6.43 -13.56
CA PHE A 263 -0.65 -5.70 -12.43
C PHE A 263 -1.03 -4.21 -12.42
N HIS A 264 -1.39 -3.66 -13.58
CA HIS A 264 -1.72 -2.26 -13.74
C HIS A 264 -3.09 -2.08 -14.40
N GLY A 265 -3.77 -0.99 -14.04
CA GLY A 265 -5.03 -0.61 -14.64
C GLY A 265 -5.41 0.82 -14.32
N MET A 266 -6.55 1.26 -14.83
CA MET A 266 -7.16 2.54 -14.51
C MET A 266 -8.67 2.53 -14.77
N ILE A 267 -9.35 3.57 -14.30
CA ILE A 267 -10.79 3.76 -14.48
C ILE A 267 -11.03 5.07 -15.23
N ASP A 268 -11.72 5.00 -16.37
CA ASP A 268 -12.35 6.16 -17.02
C ASP A 268 -13.85 6.15 -16.69
N GLU A 269 -14.24 6.91 -15.67
CA GLU A 269 -15.64 6.98 -15.27
C GLU A 269 -16.53 7.72 -16.26
N GLY A 270 -15.98 8.67 -17.03
CA GLY A 270 -16.74 9.40 -18.04
C GLY A 270 -17.28 8.47 -19.11
N ARG A 271 -16.47 7.47 -19.50
CA ARG A 271 -16.84 6.43 -20.46
C ARG A 271 -17.25 5.10 -19.82
N ARG A 272 -17.19 5.01 -18.49
CA ARG A 272 -17.50 3.80 -17.72
C ARG A 272 -16.65 2.59 -18.11
N LEU A 273 -15.36 2.85 -18.39
CA LEU A 273 -14.39 1.85 -18.81
C LEU A 273 -13.38 1.54 -17.70
N ILE A 274 -13.17 0.26 -17.40
CA ILE A 274 -12.01 -0.22 -16.64
C ILE A 274 -10.97 -0.70 -17.65
N PHE A 275 -9.78 -0.10 -17.63
CA PHE A 275 -8.64 -0.57 -18.40
C PHE A 275 -7.75 -1.42 -17.51
N LEU A 276 -7.31 -2.55 -18.04
CA LEU A 276 -6.38 -3.49 -17.41
C LEU A 276 -5.31 -3.83 -18.41
N GLY A 277 -4.08 -4.05 -17.95
CA GLY A 277 -3.05 -4.52 -18.85
C GLY A 277 -2.06 -5.47 -18.22
N ASP A 278 -1.72 -6.48 -19.00
CA ASP A 278 -0.63 -7.43 -18.75
C ASP A 278 0.65 -6.89 -19.41
N ASP A 279 1.64 -7.77 -19.63
CA ASP A 279 2.94 -7.43 -20.19
C ASP A 279 2.91 -7.05 -21.67
N ASP A 280 1.84 -7.37 -22.40
CA ASP A 280 1.80 -7.23 -23.86
C ASP A 280 0.62 -6.38 -24.33
N ARG A 281 -0.50 -6.38 -23.60
CA ARG A 281 -1.74 -5.74 -24.04
C ARG A 281 -2.43 -4.94 -22.95
N ILE A 282 -3.27 -4.00 -23.38
CA ILE A 282 -4.32 -3.40 -22.54
C ILE A 282 -5.66 -3.84 -23.09
N LYS A 283 -6.58 -4.24 -22.21
CA LYS A 283 -8.00 -4.43 -22.53
C LYS A 283 -8.85 -3.48 -21.72
N SER A 284 -9.93 -2.99 -22.32
CA SER A 284 -10.91 -2.16 -21.60
C SER A 284 -12.28 -2.81 -21.57
N TYR A 285 -12.98 -2.62 -20.47
CA TYR A 285 -14.29 -3.22 -20.22
C TYR A 285 -15.29 -2.14 -19.79
N GLU A 286 -16.39 -1.99 -20.52
CA GLU A 286 -17.50 -1.12 -20.13
C GLU A 286 -18.36 -1.83 -19.09
N TRP A 287 -18.52 -1.23 -17.91
CA TRP A 287 -19.29 -1.86 -16.83
C TRP A 287 -20.78 -1.53 -16.85
N GLY A 288 -21.23 -0.61 -17.70
CA GLY A 288 -22.63 -0.23 -17.76
C GLY A 288 -22.91 0.99 -18.60
N SER A 289 -24.17 1.15 -19.00
CA SER A 289 -24.68 2.31 -19.72
C SER A 289 -25.18 3.39 -18.77
N SER A 290 -25.52 4.58 -19.29
CA SER A 290 -26.05 5.68 -18.48
C SER A 290 -27.19 5.31 -17.51
N THR A 291 -27.95 4.23 -17.80
CA THR A 291 -29.13 3.78 -17.05
C THR A 291 -28.96 2.48 -16.26
N GLU A 292 -27.95 1.67 -16.55
CA GLU A 292 -27.79 0.36 -15.90
C GLU A 292 -26.32 -0.06 -15.73
N VAL A 293 -26.07 -0.95 -14.77
CA VAL A 293 -24.80 -1.65 -14.61
C VAL A 293 -24.97 -3.02 -15.25
N TYR A 294 -24.07 -3.41 -16.15
CA TYR A 294 -24.16 -4.69 -16.83
C TYR A 294 -23.88 -5.84 -15.85
N ARG A 295 -24.44 -7.00 -16.15
CA ARG A 295 -24.15 -8.21 -15.38
C ARG A 295 -22.67 -8.61 -15.57
N ASP A 296 -22.27 -8.69 -16.82
CA ASP A 296 -20.91 -8.96 -17.26
C ASP A 296 -20.43 -7.71 -18.03
N PRO A 297 -19.21 -7.21 -17.79
CA PRO A 297 -18.76 -6.01 -18.45
C PRO A 297 -18.44 -6.29 -19.93
N LEU A 298 -18.74 -5.33 -20.80
CA LEU A 298 -18.58 -5.46 -22.25
C LEU A 298 -17.14 -5.16 -22.66
N PRO A 299 -16.39 -6.08 -23.31
CA PRO A 299 -15.08 -5.77 -23.87
C PRO A 299 -15.20 -4.71 -24.96
N VAL A 300 -14.38 -3.65 -24.90
CA VAL A 300 -14.47 -2.53 -25.86
C VAL A 300 -13.21 -2.39 -26.70
N HIS A 301 -12.03 -2.31 -26.07
CA HIS A 301 -10.77 -2.10 -26.78
C HIS A 301 -9.74 -3.17 -26.44
N THR A 302 -8.87 -3.46 -27.41
CA THR A 302 -7.58 -4.14 -27.20
C THR A 302 -6.47 -3.29 -27.77
N LEU A 303 -5.44 -3.02 -26.98
CA LEU A 303 -4.31 -2.15 -27.33
C LEU A 303 -3.02 -2.96 -27.26
N ASP A 304 -2.20 -2.85 -28.30
CA ASP A 304 -0.83 -3.37 -28.29
C ASP A 304 0.05 -2.40 -27.50
N THR A 305 0.73 -2.91 -26.48
CA THR A 305 1.58 -2.08 -25.61
C THR A 305 3.03 -1.98 -26.09
N GLU A 306 3.40 -2.71 -27.13
CA GLU A 306 4.76 -2.87 -27.62
C GLU A 306 5.72 -3.29 -26.49
N SER A 307 6.38 -2.32 -25.83
CA SER A 307 7.30 -2.52 -24.71
C SER A 307 6.88 -1.78 -23.44
N CYS A 308 5.69 -1.16 -23.44
CA CYS A 308 5.15 -0.37 -22.35
C CYS A 308 4.38 -1.25 -21.36
N ARG A 309 5.11 -1.85 -20.41
CA ARG A 309 4.56 -2.80 -19.41
C ARG A 309 4.18 -2.16 -18.09
N GLY A 310 4.52 -0.89 -17.90
CA GLY A 310 4.38 -0.19 -16.63
C GLY A 310 2.94 0.29 -16.34
N PRO A 311 2.79 1.16 -15.32
CA PRO A 311 1.50 1.68 -14.93
C PRO A 311 0.86 2.56 -16.02
N MET A 312 -0.47 2.73 -15.94
CA MET A 312 -1.27 3.46 -16.93
C MET A 312 -2.16 4.54 -16.30
N MET A 313 -2.57 5.55 -17.07
CA MET A 313 -3.49 6.60 -16.65
C MET A 313 -4.30 7.14 -17.82
N GLY A 314 -5.43 7.75 -17.50
CA GLY A 314 -6.29 8.44 -18.46
C GLY A 314 -6.04 9.94 -18.40
N LEU A 315 -5.92 10.58 -19.55
CA LEU A 315 -5.88 12.02 -19.68
C LEU A 315 -7.29 12.58 -19.90
N PRO A 316 -7.62 13.80 -19.41
CA PRO A 316 -8.95 14.39 -19.53
C PRO A 316 -9.46 14.57 -20.97
N ASN A 317 -8.56 14.57 -21.95
CA ASN A 317 -8.85 14.70 -23.37
C ASN A 317 -9.17 13.36 -24.07
N GLY A 318 -9.42 12.28 -23.32
CA GLY A 318 -9.77 10.98 -23.89
C GLY A 318 -8.57 10.23 -24.46
N PHE A 319 -7.41 10.30 -23.79
CA PHE A 319 -6.25 9.51 -24.13
C PHE A 319 -5.87 8.59 -22.98
N VAL A 320 -5.35 7.42 -23.32
CA VAL A 320 -4.71 6.51 -22.37
C VAL A 320 -3.21 6.61 -22.55
N VAL A 321 -2.48 6.71 -21.45
CA VAL A 321 -1.02 6.71 -21.45
C VAL A 321 -0.55 5.52 -20.63
N ARG A 322 0.36 4.70 -21.19
CA ARG A 322 0.99 3.59 -20.48
C ARG A 322 2.50 3.73 -20.46
N ALA A 323 3.08 3.63 -19.28
CA ALA A 323 4.52 3.74 -19.09
C ALA A 323 5.28 2.54 -19.67
N GLY A 324 6.45 2.83 -20.24
CA GLY A 324 7.51 1.87 -20.56
C GLY A 324 8.86 2.36 -20.04
N LYS A 325 9.93 1.66 -20.41
CA LYS A 325 11.29 2.09 -20.07
C LYS A 325 11.67 3.32 -20.91
N GLY A 326 11.90 4.46 -20.25
CA GLY A 326 12.33 5.71 -20.86
C GLY A 326 11.26 6.43 -21.69
N ASN A 327 10.04 5.92 -21.74
CA ASN A 327 8.96 6.48 -22.55
C ASN A 327 7.57 6.06 -22.05
N ALA A 328 6.52 6.59 -22.66
CA ALA A 328 5.15 6.11 -22.49
C ALA A 328 4.40 6.09 -23.82
N GLY A 329 3.69 5.01 -24.11
CA GLY A 329 2.77 4.88 -25.24
C GLY A 329 1.48 5.63 -24.99
N VAL A 330 0.95 6.30 -26.02
CA VAL A 330 -0.24 7.16 -25.96
C VAL A 330 -1.29 6.68 -26.95
N TYR A 331 -2.51 6.49 -26.50
CA TYR A 331 -3.63 5.93 -27.27
C TYR A 331 -4.82 6.88 -27.27
N ASN A 332 -5.30 7.28 -28.46
CA ASN A 332 -6.51 8.08 -28.61
C ASN A 332 -7.76 7.20 -28.67
N ILE A 333 -8.38 6.93 -27.51
CA ILE A 333 -9.48 5.96 -27.41
C ILE A 333 -10.71 6.33 -28.24
N GLU A 334 -10.95 7.61 -28.52
CA GLU A 334 -12.11 8.02 -29.33
C GLU A 334 -11.99 7.62 -30.81
N SER A 335 -10.78 7.30 -31.27
CA SER A 335 -10.49 6.95 -32.67
C SER A 335 -10.17 5.48 -32.89
N LEU A 336 -10.09 4.70 -31.82
CA LEU A 336 -9.68 3.30 -31.92
C LEU A 336 -10.84 2.42 -32.37
N PRO A 337 -10.54 1.36 -33.14
CA PRO A 337 -11.52 0.30 -33.38
C PRO A 337 -11.93 -0.36 -32.05
N THR A 338 -13.19 -0.82 -32.00
CA THR A 338 -13.76 -1.51 -30.86
C THR A 338 -14.13 -2.94 -31.23
N HIS A 339 -14.41 -3.77 -30.23
CA HIS A 339 -14.93 -5.14 -30.43
C HIS A 339 -16.41 -5.18 -30.92
N GLY A 340 -16.92 -4.11 -31.55
CA GLY A 340 -18.32 -4.02 -31.96
C GLY A 340 -19.32 -3.87 -30.82
N GLU A 341 -20.61 -3.99 -31.13
CA GLU A 341 -21.71 -3.89 -30.15
C GLU A 341 -21.81 -5.13 -29.24
N ASP A 342 -21.40 -6.30 -29.76
CA ASP A 342 -21.48 -7.59 -29.05
C ASP A 342 -20.17 -7.93 -28.30
N GLY A 343 -19.09 -7.18 -28.54
CA GLY A 343 -17.81 -7.37 -27.84
C GLY A 343 -16.97 -8.54 -28.35
N ASP A 344 -17.18 -8.99 -29.59
CA ASP A 344 -16.57 -10.17 -30.20
C ASP A 344 -15.76 -9.89 -31.48
N GLU A 345 -15.80 -8.68 -32.04
CA GLU A 345 -15.02 -8.34 -33.24
C GLU A 345 -13.51 -8.30 -32.97
N ILE A 346 -12.67 -8.69 -33.93
CA ILE A 346 -11.21 -8.63 -33.77
C ILE A 346 -10.69 -7.19 -33.92
N VAL A 347 -9.87 -6.75 -32.97
CA VAL A 347 -9.17 -5.47 -32.99
C VAL A 347 -7.71 -5.67 -33.39
N GLY A 348 -7.36 -5.27 -34.61
CA GLY A 348 -6.03 -5.51 -35.17
C GLY A 348 -6.01 -6.80 -36.00
N GLU A 349 -5.02 -7.66 -35.77
CA GLU A 349 -4.90 -8.98 -36.40
C GLU A 349 -5.30 -10.08 -35.41
N GLU A 350 -5.76 -11.21 -35.93
CA GLU A 350 -6.03 -12.40 -35.12
C GLU A 350 -4.70 -13.06 -34.73
N ILE A 351 -4.47 -13.24 -33.42
CA ILE A 351 -3.27 -13.91 -32.90
C ILE A 351 -3.46 -15.43 -32.89
N ASP A 352 -2.40 -16.16 -33.21
CA ASP A 352 -2.36 -17.60 -33.02
C ASP A 352 -2.12 -17.92 -31.55
N LEU A 353 -3.16 -18.45 -30.88
CA LEU A 353 -3.11 -18.77 -29.46
C LEU A 353 -2.24 -20.00 -29.16
N ASP A 354 -2.01 -20.88 -30.14
CA ASP A 354 -1.14 -22.05 -29.96
C ASP A 354 0.35 -21.65 -29.83
N ASP A 355 0.72 -20.52 -30.42
CA ASP A 355 2.08 -19.95 -30.41
C ASP A 355 2.24 -18.79 -29.39
N PHE A 356 1.20 -18.48 -28.61
CA PHE A 356 1.21 -17.35 -27.68
C PHE A 356 1.92 -17.72 -26.36
N ASP A 357 2.96 -16.98 -25.98
CA ASP A 357 3.74 -17.21 -24.76
C ASP A 357 2.94 -16.81 -23.51
N THR A 358 2.16 -17.75 -22.98
CA THR A 358 1.37 -17.57 -21.76
C THR A 358 1.70 -18.63 -20.71
N MET A 359 1.67 -18.21 -19.45
CA MET A 359 1.76 -19.11 -18.30
C MET A 359 0.39 -19.62 -17.86
N ARG A 360 -0.70 -19.15 -18.48
CA ARG A 360 -2.07 -19.61 -18.21
C ARG A 360 -2.23 -21.07 -18.56
N ASP A 361 -3.09 -21.76 -17.80
CA ASP A 361 -3.42 -23.16 -18.05
C ASP A 361 -4.70 -23.32 -18.90
N ASP A 362 -5.30 -22.19 -19.29
CA ASP A 362 -6.53 -22.02 -20.07
C ASP A 362 -6.32 -20.98 -21.22
N PRO A 363 -5.37 -21.22 -22.15
CA PRO A 363 -5.06 -20.27 -23.23
C PRO A 363 -6.27 -19.96 -24.13
N GLU A 364 -7.28 -20.83 -24.18
CA GLU A 364 -8.53 -20.62 -24.91
C GLU A 364 -9.40 -19.46 -24.39
N GLU A 365 -9.19 -19.03 -23.13
CA GLU A 365 -9.90 -17.87 -22.56
C GLU A 365 -9.26 -16.53 -22.95
N ILE A 366 -8.09 -16.57 -23.59
CA ILE A 366 -7.39 -15.38 -24.09
C ILE A 366 -8.13 -14.85 -25.32
N GLU A 367 -8.43 -13.56 -25.32
CA GLU A 367 -9.07 -12.93 -26.47
C GLU A 367 -8.05 -12.78 -27.62
N PRO A 368 -8.39 -13.15 -28.86
CA PRO A 368 -7.41 -13.36 -29.93
C PRO A 368 -7.08 -12.09 -30.76
N SER A 369 -7.24 -10.88 -30.21
CA SER A 369 -6.81 -9.65 -30.88
C SER A 369 -5.35 -9.30 -30.57
N SER A 370 -4.61 -8.91 -31.60
CA SER A 370 -3.27 -8.30 -31.45
C SER A 370 -3.34 -6.93 -30.78
N GLY A 371 -4.43 -6.20 -30.97
CA GLY A 371 -4.64 -4.86 -30.45
C GLY A 371 -4.18 -3.74 -31.37
N SER A 372 -4.61 -2.53 -31.05
CA SER A 372 -4.22 -1.30 -31.76
C SER A 372 -2.90 -0.75 -31.24
N ALA A 373 -1.98 -0.41 -32.14
CA ALA A 373 -0.71 0.25 -31.81
C ALA A 373 -0.89 1.64 -31.19
N PRO A 374 0.08 2.14 -30.40
CA PRO A 374 0.04 3.48 -29.84
C PRO A 374 -0.03 4.56 -30.94
N THR A 375 -0.82 5.59 -30.70
CA THR A 375 -0.93 6.76 -31.57
C THR A 375 0.35 7.59 -31.60
N SER A 376 1.07 7.64 -30.46
CA SER A 376 2.36 8.32 -30.32
C SER A 376 3.08 7.86 -29.04
N HIS A 377 4.30 8.35 -28.83
CA HIS A 377 5.07 8.11 -27.60
C HIS A 377 5.56 9.41 -26.97
N ILE A 378 5.53 9.47 -25.65
CA ILE A 378 6.15 10.52 -24.84
C ILE A 378 7.52 10.00 -24.37
N LYS A 379 8.61 10.71 -24.64
CA LYS A 379 9.96 10.32 -24.18
C LYS A 379 10.29 10.96 -22.84
N PHE A 380 10.83 10.19 -21.90
CA PHE A 380 11.33 10.73 -20.63
C PHE A 380 12.73 11.35 -20.84
N VAL A 381 12.75 12.63 -21.20
CA VAL A 381 13.94 13.37 -21.68
C VAL A 381 15.09 13.35 -20.68
N ASP A 382 14.78 13.51 -19.39
CA ASP A 382 15.80 13.58 -18.34
C ASP A 382 16.23 12.20 -17.81
N HIS A 383 15.42 11.17 -18.07
CA HIS A 383 15.55 9.83 -17.49
C HIS A 383 15.26 8.74 -18.55
N PRO A 384 16.14 8.54 -19.54
CA PRO A 384 15.91 7.61 -20.65
C PRO A 384 15.90 6.13 -20.26
N GLU A 385 16.42 5.78 -19.08
CA GLU A 385 16.42 4.40 -18.58
C GLU A 385 15.34 4.15 -17.53
N PHE A 386 14.56 5.18 -17.17
CA PHE A 386 13.62 5.07 -16.06
C PHE A 386 12.43 4.18 -16.43
N LYS A 387 12.14 3.19 -15.59
CA LYS A 387 11.06 2.22 -15.73
C LYS A 387 10.07 2.41 -14.58
N PRO A 388 9.00 3.20 -14.77
CA PRO A 388 7.98 3.39 -13.75
C PRO A 388 7.34 2.04 -13.37
N ASN A 389 7.26 1.74 -12.07
CA ASN A 389 6.52 0.59 -11.54
C ASN A 389 5.18 1.01 -10.92
N THR A 390 5.19 2.16 -10.25
CA THR A 390 4.00 2.79 -9.69
C THR A 390 3.97 4.25 -10.07
N TRP A 391 2.77 4.76 -10.34
CA TRP A 391 2.58 6.19 -10.58
C TRP A 391 1.21 6.66 -10.10
N GLN A 392 1.08 7.97 -9.91
CA GLN A 392 -0.16 8.60 -9.52
C GLN A 392 -0.24 9.99 -10.19
N PRO A 393 -1.31 10.30 -10.93
CA PRO A 393 -1.53 11.65 -11.45
C PRO A 393 -1.70 12.66 -10.31
N LEU A 394 -1.06 13.82 -10.43
CA LEU A 394 -1.27 14.93 -9.50
C LEU A 394 -2.55 15.68 -9.83
N ILE A 395 -3.36 15.96 -8.80
CA ILE A 395 -4.59 16.73 -8.96
C ILE A 395 -4.27 18.20 -9.25
N SER A 396 -3.23 18.76 -8.61
CA SER A 396 -2.81 20.15 -8.84
C SER A 396 -2.22 20.42 -10.22
N SER A 397 -1.75 19.39 -10.92
CA SER A 397 -1.09 19.48 -12.22
C SER A 397 -1.41 18.24 -13.06
N PRO A 398 -2.51 18.25 -13.82
CA PRO A 398 -3.03 17.05 -14.50
C PRO A 398 -2.09 16.42 -15.53
N SER A 399 -1.12 17.18 -16.07
CA SER A 399 -0.08 16.65 -16.97
C SER A 399 1.05 15.96 -16.22
N THR A 400 1.14 16.13 -14.89
CA THR A 400 2.24 15.63 -14.07
C THR A 400 1.85 14.36 -13.34
N VAL A 401 2.67 13.33 -13.50
CA VAL A 401 2.57 12.08 -12.74
C VAL A 401 3.72 12.00 -11.75
N ILE A 402 3.42 11.65 -10.49
CA ILE A 402 4.45 11.19 -9.56
C ILE A 402 4.69 9.70 -9.81
N CYS A 403 5.94 9.29 -9.87
CA CYS A 403 6.33 7.93 -10.23
C CYS A 403 7.56 7.47 -9.45
N ALA A 404 7.66 6.16 -9.31
CA ALA A 404 8.79 5.47 -8.70
C ALA A 404 9.07 4.16 -9.44
N GLU A 405 10.32 3.74 -9.44
CA GLU A 405 10.71 2.42 -9.94
C GLU A 405 10.49 1.33 -8.89
N TYR A 406 10.68 0.09 -9.32
CA TYR A 406 10.96 -1.02 -8.43
C TYR A 406 12.45 -1.27 -8.44
N ALA A 407 13.14 -0.91 -7.37
CA ALA A 407 14.60 -0.88 -7.31
C ALA A 407 15.24 -2.25 -7.50
N ARG A 408 14.54 -3.35 -7.15
CA ARG A 408 15.01 -4.71 -7.44
C ARG A 408 15.19 -5.00 -8.94
N GLU A 409 14.46 -4.29 -9.80
CA GLU A 409 14.57 -4.42 -11.26
C GLU A 409 15.27 -3.23 -11.93
N GLY A 410 14.94 -2.01 -11.52
CA GLY A 410 15.42 -0.75 -12.13
C GLY A 410 16.70 -0.20 -11.50
N GLY A 411 17.01 -0.64 -10.28
CA GLY A 411 18.20 -0.21 -9.56
C GLY A 411 18.16 1.22 -9.02
N GLN A 412 17.00 1.91 -8.98
CA GLN A 412 16.86 3.24 -8.40
C GLN A 412 15.72 3.32 -7.38
N TYR A 413 15.92 4.09 -6.31
CA TYR A 413 14.92 4.36 -5.25
C TYR A 413 14.28 5.76 -5.38
N SER A 414 14.55 6.47 -6.48
CA SER A 414 14.08 7.83 -6.69
C SER A 414 12.56 7.91 -6.85
N CYS A 415 11.95 8.93 -6.25
CA CYS A 415 10.59 9.36 -6.55
C CYS A 415 10.63 10.69 -7.29
N ILE A 416 10.05 10.73 -8.50
CA ILE A 416 10.09 11.91 -9.36
C ILE A 416 8.69 12.28 -9.86
N GLY A 417 8.48 13.56 -10.14
CA GLY A 417 7.35 14.03 -10.93
C GLY A 417 7.78 14.17 -12.39
N ILE A 418 7.07 13.54 -13.32
CA ILE A 418 7.28 13.70 -14.77
C ILE A 418 6.09 14.47 -15.35
N ASP A 419 6.36 15.55 -16.05
CA ASP A 419 5.37 16.25 -16.86
C ASP A 419 5.24 15.57 -18.23
N LEU A 420 4.10 14.93 -18.48
CA LEU A 420 3.82 14.14 -19.67
C LEU A 420 3.66 14.99 -20.94
N GLU A 421 3.41 16.29 -20.83
CA GLU A 421 3.41 17.17 -22.01
C GLU A 421 4.81 17.40 -22.57
N THR A 422 5.81 17.45 -21.69
CA THR A 422 7.19 17.79 -22.07
C THR A 422 8.17 16.62 -21.96
N GLY A 423 7.78 15.56 -21.26
CA GLY A 423 8.63 14.42 -20.92
C GLY A 423 9.75 14.76 -19.93
N LYS A 424 9.69 15.93 -19.28
CA LYS A 424 10.73 16.42 -18.37
C LYS A 424 10.38 16.16 -16.91
N THR A 425 11.41 16.14 -16.08
CA THR A 425 11.27 16.03 -14.64
C THR A 425 10.80 17.37 -14.07
N ALA A 426 9.64 17.36 -13.42
CA ALA A 426 9.07 18.49 -12.73
C ALA A 426 9.63 18.64 -11.30
N MET A 427 9.84 17.52 -10.58
CA MET A 427 10.24 17.53 -9.18
C MET A 427 10.96 16.23 -8.78
N HIS A 428 11.86 16.30 -7.80
CA HIS A 428 12.37 15.14 -7.07
C HIS A 428 11.79 15.16 -5.65
N TYR A 429 11.16 14.06 -5.24
CA TYR A 429 10.61 13.87 -3.91
C TYR A 429 11.54 12.95 -3.13
N LEU A 430 12.27 13.53 -2.19
CA LEU A 430 13.34 12.86 -1.47
C LEU A 430 12.82 12.31 -0.15
N GLY A 431 13.51 11.32 0.40
CA GLY A 431 13.33 10.90 1.79
C GLY A 431 12.85 9.46 1.98
N HIS A 432 12.50 8.77 0.91
CA HIS A 432 12.19 7.34 0.89
C HIS A 432 13.46 6.52 1.08
N GLY A 433 13.39 5.49 1.92
CA GLY A 433 14.50 4.61 2.23
C GLY A 433 14.39 3.23 1.60
N ALA A 434 13.38 2.97 0.76
CA ALA A 434 13.19 1.71 0.02
C ALA A 434 12.18 1.93 -1.13
N ASP A 435 11.70 0.85 -1.73
CA ASP A 435 10.66 0.87 -2.77
C ASP A 435 9.38 1.54 -2.29
N ILE A 436 8.75 2.32 -3.17
CA ILE A 436 7.43 2.93 -2.91
C ILE A 436 6.36 1.93 -3.37
N SER A 437 5.52 1.53 -2.43
CA SER A 437 4.45 0.53 -2.63
C SER A 437 3.15 1.17 -3.13
N ALA A 438 2.81 2.37 -2.64
CA ALA A 438 1.56 3.04 -3.02
C ALA A 438 1.64 4.57 -2.93
N PHE A 439 0.77 5.23 -3.69
CA PHE A 439 0.49 6.66 -3.60
C PHE A 439 -0.99 6.89 -3.30
N SER A 440 -1.30 8.01 -2.64
CA SER A 440 -2.67 8.46 -2.42
C SER A 440 -2.76 9.98 -2.53
N VAL A 441 -3.80 10.46 -3.20
CA VAL A 441 -4.09 11.90 -3.41
C VAL A 441 -5.50 12.21 -2.91
N SER A 442 -5.78 13.49 -2.64
CA SER A 442 -7.12 13.90 -2.23
C SER A 442 -7.55 15.19 -2.93
N LYS A 443 -8.75 15.19 -3.51
CA LYS A 443 -9.35 16.39 -4.13
C LYS A 443 -9.49 17.57 -3.18
N THR A 444 -9.66 17.29 -1.90
CA THR A 444 -9.87 18.33 -0.87
C THR A 444 -8.58 19.11 -0.61
N ASP A 445 -7.41 18.49 -0.83
CA ASP A 445 -6.12 19.15 -0.75
C ASP A 445 -5.21 18.71 -1.92
N PRO A 446 -5.41 19.29 -3.12
CA PRO A 446 -4.76 18.83 -4.34
C PRO A 446 -3.25 19.14 -4.39
N GLN A 447 -2.73 19.91 -3.43
CA GLN A 447 -1.29 20.19 -3.30
C GLN A 447 -0.57 19.12 -2.47
N LEU A 448 -1.30 18.19 -1.87
CA LEU A 448 -0.72 17.14 -1.05
C LEU A 448 -0.87 15.76 -1.70
N PHE A 449 0.14 14.93 -1.49
CA PHE A 449 0.05 13.50 -1.75
C PHE A 449 0.75 12.71 -0.64
N LEU A 450 0.28 11.49 -0.43
CA LEU A 450 0.82 10.54 0.52
C LEU A 450 1.51 9.42 -0.25
N SER A 451 2.64 8.95 0.25
CA SER A 451 3.32 7.75 -0.25
C SER A 451 3.49 6.72 0.87
N ALA A 452 3.27 5.45 0.57
CA ALA A 452 3.65 4.30 1.39
C ALA A 452 4.98 3.73 0.88
N CYS A 453 5.84 3.23 1.77
CA CYS A 453 7.18 2.79 1.41
C CYS A 453 7.59 1.54 2.20
N ASN A 454 8.34 0.67 1.53
CA ASN A 454 8.84 -0.58 2.08
C ASN A 454 9.95 -0.39 3.13
N ASP A 455 10.31 0.85 3.46
CA ASP A 455 11.11 1.17 4.64
C ASP A 455 10.29 1.19 5.94
N GLY A 456 8.98 0.94 5.83
CA GLY A 456 8.05 0.90 6.96
C GLY A 456 7.44 2.25 7.32
N PHE A 457 7.66 3.29 6.52
CA PHE A 457 7.12 4.62 6.77
C PHE A 457 6.18 5.09 5.65
N ALA A 458 5.14 5.82 6.04
CA ALA A 458 4.36 6.64 5.12
C ALA A 458 4.82 8.10 5.20
N ARG A 459 4.72 8.84 4.10
CA ARG A 459 5.20 10.23 4.01
C ARG A 459 4.20 11.11 3.27
N LEU A 460 3.85 12.23 3.90
CA LEU A 460 3.00 13.25 3.30
C LEU A 460 3.89 14.34 2.69
N TYR A 461 3.65 14.67 1.44
CA TYR A 461 4.38 15.67 0.67
C TYR A 461 3.46 16.81 0.25
N ASP A 462 4.03 18.01 0.21
CA ASP A 462 3.50 19.14 -0.57
C ASP A 462 4.18 19.08 -1.94
N THR A 463 3.41 19.08 -3.03
CA THR A 463 3.90 18.92 -4.42
C THR A 463 4.93 19.99 -4.82
N ARG A 464 4.99 21.09 -4.07
CA ARG A 464 5.92 22.21 -4.31
C ARG A 464 7.24 22.06 -3.55
N ARG A 465 7.38 21.04 -2.70
CA ARG A 465 8.52 20.86 -1.80
C ARG A 465 9.21 19.51 -2.05
N PRO A 466 10.54 19.46 -2.14
CA PRO A 466 11.26 18.19 -2.34
C PRO A 466 11.21 17.23 -1.15
N LEU A 467 11.02 17.75 0.07
CA LEU A 467 11.09 16.96 1.31
C LEU A 467 9.69 16.75 1.92
N PRO A 468 9.47 15.64 2.65
CA PRO A 468 8.17 15.36 3.27
C PRO A 468 7.83 16.41 4.33
N VAL A 469 6.56 16.75 4.44
CA VAL A 469 6.05 17.66 5.48
C VAL A 469 5.74 16.91 6.78
N VAL A 470 5.38 15.63 6.69
CA VAL A 470 5.13 14.74 7.83
C VAL A 470 5.55 13.32 7.45
N THR A 471 6.17 12.61 8.37
CA THR A 471 6.45 11.17 8.26
C THR A 471 5.65 10.42 9.32
N PHE A 472 5.05 9.30 8.96
CA PHE A 472 4.30 8.41 9.85
C PHE A 472 5.06 7.10 9.99
N ASP A 473 5.27 6.67 11.22
CA ASP A 473 5.90 5.39 11.53
C ASP A 473 4.87 4.25 11.43
N ALA A 474 4.59 3.83 10.20
CA ALA A 474 3.58 2.81 9.94
C ALA A 474 3.95 1.47 10.59
N CYS A 475 5.24 1.11 10.60
CA CYS A 475 5.68 -0.27 10.81
C CYS A 475 6.89 -0.44 11.76
N GLY A 476 7.44 0.62 12.34
CA GLY A 476 8.51 0.54 13.34
C GLY A 476 9.82 -0.07 12.84
N GLN A 477 10.21 0.17 11.58
CA GLN A 477 11.37 -0.45 10.90
C GLN A 477 11.37 -1.99 10.95
N ASN A 478 10.20 -2.62 10.98
CA ASN A 478 10.08 -4.08 11.19
C ASN A 478 9.32 -4.81 10.06
N GLU A 479 8.66 -4.06 9.17
CA GLU A 479 7.89 -4.62 8.05
C GLU A 479 7.63 -3.54 6.97
N PHE A 480 7.13 -3.97 5.81
CA PHE A 480 6.72 -3.09 4.73
C PHE A 480 5.45 -2.30 5.08
N CYS A 481 5.43 -1.01 4.73
CA CYS A 481 4.18 -0.25 4.66
C CYS A 481 3.63 -0.39 3.25
N GLU A 482 2.78 -1.39 3.01
CA GLU A 482 2.29 -1.77 1.68
C GLU A 482 1.24 -0.80 1.11
N ALA A 483 0.40 -0.25 2.00
CA ALA A 483 -0.74 0.56 1.58
C ALA A 483 -0.88 1.82 2.42
N ALA A 484 -1.36 2.90 1.80
CA ALA A 484 -1.79 4.07 2.52
C ALA A 484 -2.94 4.79 1.79
N ALA A 485 -3.86 5.38 2.56
CA ALA A 485 -4.96 6.18 2.03
C ALA A 485 -5.03 7.53 2.75
N PHE A 486 -5.19 8.61 1.97
CA PHE A 486 -5.29 9.96 2.48
C PHE A 486 -6.73 10.49 2.40
N ALA A 487 -7.33 10.71 3.57
CA ALA A 487 -8.74 11.04 3.70
C ALA A 487 -8.95 12.44 4.28
N HIS A 488 -10.06 13.07 3.90
CA HIS A 488 -10.47 14.38 4.40
C HIS A 488 -11.94 14.42 4.83
N PRO A 489 -12.43 13.51 5.71
CA PRO A 489 -13.78 13.63 6.24
C PRO A 489 -13.95 15.00 6.91
N ASP A 490 -14.99 15.74 6.54
CA ASP A 490 -15.22 17.13 6.94
C ASP A 490 -14.01 18.09 6.79
N SER A 491 -13.15 17.85 5.80
CA SER A 491 -11.90 18.60 5.56
C SER A 491 -10.86 18.46 6.70
N ILE A 492 -10.95 17.39 7.49
CA ILE A 492 -9.94 17.02 8.50
C ILE A 492 -9.00 15.97 7.89
N PRO A 493 -7.68 16.24 7.75
CA PRO A 493 -6.74 15.30 7.16
C PRO A 493 -6.50 14.12 8.11
N ILE A 494 -6.85 12.92 7.65
CA ILE A 494 -6.64 11.65 8.33
C ILE A 494 -5.87 10.74 7.38
N VAL A 495 -4.87 10.04 7.92
CA VAL A 495 -4.09 9.07 7.17
C VAL A 495 -4.42 7.66 7.68
N PHE A 496 -4.52 6.72 6.75
CA PHE A 496 -4.58 5.30 7.02
C PHE A 496 -3.32 4.64 6.45
N THR A 497 -2.68 3.75 7.21
CA THR A 497 -1.54 2.95 6.73
C THR A 497 -1.81 1.48 6.99
N GLY A 498 -1.65 0.64 5.98
CA GLY A 498 -1.82 -0.80 6.06
C GLY A 498 -0.47 -1.50 6.27
N THR A 499 -0.48 -2.51 7.12
CA THR A 499 0.68 -3.35 7.43
C THR A 499 0.48 -4.75 6.88
N HIS A 500 1.55 -5.40 6.42
CA HIS A 500 1.47 -6.78 5.94
C HIS A 500 1.53 -7.77 7.09
N LYS A 501 2.67 -7.83 7.77
CA LYS A 501 2.97 -8.77 8.84
C LYS A 501 2.18 -8.47 10.11
N ALA A 502 1.90 -7.20 10.42
CA ALA A 502 1.13 -6.86 11.61
C ALA A 502 -0.40 -7.01 11.47
N GLU A 503 -0.89 -7.40 10.29
CA GLU A 503 -2.30 -7.76 10.04
C GLU A 503 -3.30 -6.67 10.50
N GLN A 504 -2.99 -5.39 10.22
CA GLN A 504 -3.78 -4.27 10.72
C GLN A 504 -3.68 -3.01 9.86
N ILE A 505 -4.58 -2.05 10.15
CA ILE A 505 -4.55 -0.70 9.60
C ILE A 505 -4.36 0.29 10.75
N LYS A 506 -3.36 1.16 10.69
CA LYS A 506 -3.18 2.26 11.65
C LYS A 506 -3.86 3.53 11.14
N VAL A 507 -4.47 4.26 12.07
CA VAL A 507 -5.22 5.50 11.79
C VAL A 507 -4.55 6.68 12.48
N TRP A 508 -4.26 7.72 11.70
CA TRP A 508 -3.43 8.85 12.12
C TRP A 508 -4.20 10.16 12.01
N ASP A 509 -4.24 10.92 13.11
CA ASP A 509 -4.65 12.32 13.07
C ASP A 509 -3.42 13.16 12.71
N VAL A 510 -3.42 13.70 11.49
CA VAL A 510 -2.29 14.45 10.93
C VAL A 510 -2.03 15.74 11.71
N ARG A 511 -3.09 16.44 12.15
CA ARG A 511 -2.96 17.72 12.84
C ARG A 511 -2.62 17.53 14.32
N ALA A 512 -3.19 16.52 14.96
CA ALA A 512 -2.84 16.16 16.35
C ALA A 512 -1.49 15.43 16.45
N ARG A 513 -0.92 15.01 15.32
CA ARG A 513 0.37 14.31 15.22
C ARG A 513 0.39 13.04 16.07
N ALA A 514 -0.61 12.19 15.89
CA ALA A 514 -0.77 10.98 16.68
C ALA A 514 -1.29 9.79 15.86
N CYS A 515 -0.71 8.62 16.09
CA CYS A 515 -1.39 7.34 15.85
C CYS A 515 -2.54 7.26 16.86
N VAL A 516 -3.77 7.17 16.37
CA VAL A 516 -4.97 7.22 17.21
C VAL A 516 -5.36 5.82 17.67
N TYR A 517 -5.47 4.90 16.72
CA TYR A 517 -5.84 3.51 16.95
C TYR A 517 -5.42 2.65 15.77
N GLU A 518 -5.51 1.33 15.94
CA GLU A 518 -5.44 0.36 14.84
C GLU A 518 -6.78 -0.35 14.64
N LEU A 519 -7.03 -0.81 13.41
CA LEU A 519 -8.18 -1.61 12.98
C LEU A 519 -7.73 -3.01 12.60
N ALA A 520 -8.52 -4.00 13.00
CA ALA A 520 -8.27 -5.39 12.65
C ALA A 520 -8.61 -5.68 11.19
N THR A 521 -7.71 -6.36 10.47
CA THR A 521 -7.98 -6.90 9.14
C THR A 521 -8.17 -8.41 9.16
N GLY A 522 -8.72 -8.91 10.26
CA GLY A 522 -8.70 -10.34 10.57
C GLY A 522 -7.25 -10.76 10.83
N ASN A 523 -6.80 -11.83 10.20
CA ASN A 523 -5.39 -12.25 10.21
C ASN A 523 -4.76 -12.09 8.82
N ASN A 524 -5.23 -11.10 8.05
CA ASN A 524 -4.74 -10.84 6.70
C ASN A 524 -3.84 -9.61 6.66
N GLY A 525 -2.79 -9.68 5.86
CA GLY A 525 -1.95 -8.54 5.50
C GLY A 525 -2.67 -7.59 4.56
N VAL A 526 -2.41 -6.29 4.69
CA VAL A 526 -3.05 -5.25 3.86
C VAL A 526 -2.26 -5.04 2.58
N GLN A 527 -2.89 -5.28 1.42
CA GLN A 527 -2.27 -5.06 0.11
C GLN A 527 -2.63 -3.70 -0.50
N SER A 528 -3.86 -3.22 -0.28
CA SER A 528 -4.30 -1.94 -0.85
C SER A 528 -5.36 -1.27 -0.01
N LEU A 529 -5.34 0.07 0.02
CA LEU A 529 -6.31 0.90 0.74
C LEU A 529 -6.93 1.92 -0.20
N SER A 530 -8.24 2.14 -0.06
CA SER A 530 -8.97 3.14 -0.83
C SER A 530 -10.00 3.87 0.04
N TRP A 531 -10.03 5.20 -0.08
CA TRP A 531 -10.97 6.05 0.65
C TRP A 531 -12.12 6.50 -0.24
N ASP A 532 -13.33 6.12 0.14
CA ASP A 532 -14.58 6.57 -0.47
C ASP A 532 -15.13 7.75 0.36
N ALA A 533 -14.86 8.97 -0.12
CA ALA A 533 -15.26 10.19 0.57
C ALA A 533 -16.80 10.39 0.61
N PRO A 534 -17.56 10.19 -0.49
CA PRO A 534 -19.02 10.30 -0.46
C PRO A 534 -19.71 9.44 0.59
N ASN A 535 -19.26 8.19 0.79
CA ASN A 535 -19.86 7.28 1.77
C ASN A 535 -19.11 7.20 3.10
N ASN A 536 -18.05 7.99 3.29
CA ASN A 536 -17.20 7.97 4.49
C ASN A 536 -16.72 6.54 4.83
N CYS A 537 -16.27 5.82 3.80
CA CYS A 537 -15.88 4.41 3.89
C CYS A 537 -14.40 4.23 3.56
N LEU A 538 -13.71 3.38 4.33
CA LEU A 538 -12.39 2.86 3.96
C LEU A 538 -12.57 1.43 3.43
N TYR A 539 -11.97 1.14 2.27
CA TYR A 539 -11.86 -0.19 1.72
C TYR A 539 -10.43 -0.68 1.85
N ALA A 540 -10.27 -1.94 2.26
CA ALA A 540 -8.98 -2.62 2.37
C ALA A 540 -9.02 -3.94 1.59
N ALA A 541 -8.12 -4.11 0.63
CA ALA A 541 -7.87 -5.40 0.00
C ALA A 541 -6.78 -6.11 0.80
N THR A 542 -7.05 -7.35 1.21
CA THR A 542 -6.24 -8.06 2.19
C THR A 542 -5.92 -9.47 1.74
N GLU A 543 -4.68 -9.89 1.93
CA GLU A 543 -4.17 -11.20 1.55
C GLU A 543 -4.06 -12.12 2.77
N CYS A 544 -4.39 -13.39 2.58
CA CYS A 544 -4.30 -14.42 3.60
C CYS A 544 -3.01 -15.18 3.34
N GLU A 545 -1.99 -14.99 4.20
CA GLU A 545 -0.71 -15.72 4.08
C GLU A 545 -0.85 -17.22 4.38
N TYR A 546 -2.00 -17.63 4.94
CA TYR A 546 -2.32 -19.00 5.34
C TYR A 546 -3.13 -19.74 4.28
N MET A 547 -3.13 -19.23 3.04
CA MET A 547 -3.77 -19.84 1.88
C MET A 547 -2.76 -19.93 0.74
N ASP A 548 -2.60 -21.12 0.17
CA ASP A 548 -1.70 -21.31 -0.97
C ASP A 548 -2.30 -20.82 -2.29
N ARG A 549 -1.49 -20.86 -3.36
CA ARG A 549 -1.92 -20.43 -4.71
C ARG A 549 -2.94 -21.37 -5.37
N LEU A 550 -3.29 -22.48 -4.72
CA LEU A 550 -4.35 -23.40 -5.14
C LEU A 550 -5.64 -23.19 -4.32
N GLY A 551 -5.64 -22.26 -3.37
CA GLY A 551 -6.77 -21.96 -2.49
C GLY A 551 -6.88 -22.90 -1.28
N TYR A 552 -5.85 -23.68 -0.97
CA TYR A 552 -5.85 -24.53 0.22
C TYR A 552 -5.33 -23.78 1.44
N HIS A 553 -6.07 -23.83 2.54
CA HIS A 553 -5.64 -23.30 3.83
C HIS A 553 -4.60 -24.19 4.50
N HIS A 554 -3.62 -23.60 5.17
CA HIS A 554 -2.57 -24.29 5.93
C HIS A 554 -2.24 -23.56 7.24
N ASP A 555 -1.54 -24.22 8.16
CA ASP A 555 -1.10 -23.65 9.45
C ASP A 555 -2.27 -23.11 10.32
N TYR A 556 -3.45 -23.70 10.23
CA TYR A 556 -4.60 -23.39 11.09
C TYR A 556 -4.69 -24.38 12.25
N ARG A 557 -5.04 -23.86 13.43
CA ARG A 557 -5.38 -24.66 14.62
C ARG A 557 -6.77 -24.30 15.13
N PRO A 558 -7.38 -25.11 16.01
CA PRO A 558 -8.59 -24.71 16.73
C PRO A 558 -8.40 -23.37 17.45
N ALA A 559 -9.37 -22.47 17.32
CA ALA A 559 -9.33 -21.14 17.92
C ALA A 559 -9.58 -21.19 19.42
N LYS A 560 -8.85 -20.38 20.19
CA LYS A 560 -9.08 -20.21 21.63
C LYS A 560 -10.11 -19.12 21.86
N ILE A 561 -11.39 -19.48 21.83
CA ILE A 561 -12.50 -18.51 21.96
C ILE A 561 -12.39 -17.72 23.29
N PRO A 562 -12.30 -16.38 23.24
CA PRO A 562 -12.31 -15.52 24.43
C PRO A 562 -13.56 -15.75 25.29
N LYS A 563 -13.40 -15.70 26.62
CA LYS A 563 -14.46 -16.08 27.58
C LYS A 563 -15.76 -15.28 27.42
N ASP A 564 -15.66 -14.00 27.07
CA ASP A 564 -16.78 -13.08 26.85
C ASP A 564 -17.47 -13.28 25.49
N GLN A 565 -16.90 -14.13 24.64
CA GLN A 565 -17.40 -14.46 23.30
C GLN A 565 -17.84 -15.93 23.17
N ARG A 566 -17.57 -16.76 24.19
CA ARG A 566 -18.21 -18.06 24.32
C ARG A 566 -19.70 -17.79 24.52
N GLY A 567 -20.55 -18.28 23.62
CA GLY A 567 -21.99 -18.16 23.79
C GLY A 567 -22.46 -18.77 25.12
N HIS A 568 -23.74 -18.60 25.47
CA HIS A 568 -24.39 -19.43 26.49
C HIS A 568 -24.48 -20.89 25.98
N MET A 569 -23.34 -21.55 25.81
CA MET A 569 -23.29 -23.00 25.73
C MET A 569 -23.42 -23.47 27.18
N GLU A 570 -24.53 -24.15 27.44
CA GLU A 570 -24.87 -24.67 28.77
C GLU A 570 -23.67 -25.43 29.33
N LEU A 571 -23.38 -25.16 30.60
CA LEU A 571 -22.45 -25.93 31.40
C LEU A 571 -22.98 -27.36 31.53
N GLU A 572 -22.80 -28.18 30.50
CA GLU A 572 -22.77 -29.62 30.64
C GLU A 572 -21.30 -30.03 30.70
N ASP A 573 -20.88 -30.27 31.93
CA ASP A 573 -19.73 -31.05 32.38
C ASP A 573 -18.32 -30.58 32.01
N GLU A 574 -17.64 -30.09 33.05
CA GLU A 574 -16.18 -29.98 33.17
C GLU A 574 -15.53 -31.37 33.07
N GLU A 575 -15.62 -32.08 31.93
CA GLU A 575 -14.80 -33.28 31.64
C GLU A 575 -14.88 -33.75 30.18
N SER A 576 -14.94 -32.83 29.21
CA SER A 576 -14.63 -33.14 27.80
C SER A 576 -13.75 -32.06 27.19
N ASP A 577 -12.44 -32.30 27.18
CA ASP A 577 -11.42 -31.41 26.57
C ASP A 577 -11.43 -31.47 25.02
N ASP A 578 -12.40 -32.14 24.39
CA ASP A 578 -12.41 -32.45 22.96
C ASP A 578 -13.63 -31.93 22.18
N GLU A 579 -14.38 -30.96 22.69
CA GLU A 579 -15.40 -30.27 21.87
C GLU A 579 -14.72 -29.19 21.02
N PHE A 580 -14.15 -29.64 19.89
CA PHE A 580 -13.48 -28.77 18.92
C PHE A 580 -14.42 -27.65 18.48
N SER A 581 -14.06 -26.41 18.81
CA SER A 581 -14.67 -25.24 18.19
C SER A 581 -14.50 -25.33 16.68
N ASP A 582 -15.60 -25.27 15.91
CA ASP A 582 -15.57 -25.19 14.44
C ASP A 582 -14.75 -24.00 13.92
N ARG A 583 -14.52 -22.98 14.75
CA ARG A 583 -13.66 -21.84 14.42
C ARG A 583 -12.19 -22.18 14.59
N CYS A 584 -11.42 -21.85 13.57
CA CYS A 584 -9.96 -21.98 13.56
C CYS A 584 -9.27 -20.62 13.66
N TRP A 585 -7.98 -20.64 13.97
CA TRP A 585 -7.11 -19.48 14.03
C TRP A 585 -5.72 -19.84 13.49
N PRO A 586 -5.06 -18.98 12.71
CA PRO A 586 -3.72 -19.28 12.20
C PRO A 586 -2.68 -19.41 13.32
N ASP A 587 -1.78 -20.38 13.21
CA ASP A 587 -0.75 -20.66 14.21
C ASP A 587 0.22 -19.50 14.40
N LYS A 588 0.56 -18.84 13.29
CA LYS A 588 1.56 -17.77 13.22
C LYS A 588 0.97 -16.36 13.09
N ALA A 589 -0.36 -16.20 13.25
CA ALA A 589 -1.03 -14.90 13.23
C ALA A 589 -0.31 -13.89 14.13
N TRP A 590 -0.20 -12.65 13.69
CA TRP A 590 0.54 -11.60 14.40
C TRP A 590 -0.01 -11.39 15.80
N HIS A 591 -1.34 -11.39 15.90
CA HIS A 591 -2.08 -11.20 17.12
C HIS A 591 -2.92 -12.43 17.52
N LYS A 592 -3.19 -12.55 18.82
CA LYS A 592 -4.07 -13.61 19.37
C LYS A 592 -5.55 -13.23 19.27
N GLU A 593 -6.39 -14.23 19.44
CA GLU A 593 -7.87 -14.18 19.37
C GLU A 593 -8.50 -13.06 20.23
N GLY A 594 -7.87 -12.67 21.34
CA GLY A 594 -8.34 -11.62 22.26
C GLY A 594 -7.60 -10.28 22.17
N TYR A 595 -6.77 -10.08 21.15
CA TYR A 595 -6.02 -8.84 20.95
C TYR A 595 -6.93 -7.65 20.62
N PHE A 596 -7.97 -7.92 19.82
CA PHE A 596 -9.14 -7.07 19.62
C PHE A 596 -10.33 -7.55 20.46
N GLY A 597 -11.36 -6.73 20.58
CA GLY A 597 -12.56 -7.04 21.37
C GLY A 597 -13.53 -8.00 20.70
N TYR A 598 -13.24 -8.43 19.46
CA TYR A 598 -14.00 -9.41 18.71
C TYR A 598 -13.01 -10.31 17.98
N MET A 599 -13.15 -11.62 18.16
CA MET A 599 -12.31 -12.62 17.48
C MET A 599 -12.76 -12.71 16.03
N PHE A 600 -11.92 -12.25 15.12
CA PHE A 600 -12.19 -12.18 13.69
C PHE A 600 -11.01 -12.76 12.91
N ASP A 601 -11.29 -13.83 12.18
CA ASP A 601 -10.40 -14.39 11.16
C ASP A 601 -11.05 -14.24 9.78
N CYS A 602 -10.25 -13.95 8.76
CA CYS A 602 -10.71 -13.78 7.39
C CYS A 602 -10.88 -15.11 6.64
N GLY A 603 -10.06 -16.11 6.96
CA GLY A 603 -9.98 -17.42 6.29
C GLY A 603 -9.37 -17.37 4.88
N ASP A 604 -9.81 -16.41 4.07
CA ASP A 604 -9.43 -16.20 2.67
C ASP A 604 -8.91 -14.78 2.43
N HIS A 605 -8.48 -14.49 1.20
CA HIS A 605 -8.36 -13.12 0.72
C HIS A 605 -9.70 -12.37 0.83
N ARG A 606 -9.68 -11.14 1.34
CA ARG A 606 -10.89 -10.36 1.60
C ARG A 606 -10.72 -8.90 1.18
N ILE A 607 -11.81 -8.34 0.67
CA ILE A 607 -12.05 -6.90 0.68
C ILE A 607 -12.87 -6.58 1.94
N ILE A 608 -12.32 -5.74 2.81
CA ILE A 608 -12.98 -5.28 4.05
C ILE A 608 -13.41 -3.83 3.87
N ARG A 609 -14.65 -3.52 4.24
CA ARG A 609 -15.22 -2.18 4.24
C ARG A 609 -15.44 -1.72 5.67
N TYR A 610 -14.88 -0.58 6.03
CA TYR A 610 -15.12 0.13 7.28
C TYR A 610 -16.00 1.35 6.99
N ALA A 611 -17.29 1.25 7.28
CA ALA A 611 -18.25 2.33 7.06
C ALA A 611 -18.36 3.21 8.31
N PHE A 612 -17.70 4.37 8.32
CA PHE A 612 -17.67 5.27 9.47
C PHE A 612 -18.94 6.12 9.54
N LYS A 613 -19.63 6.06 10.67
CA LYS A 613 -20.95 6.67 10.86
C LYS A 613 -21.03 7.36 12.22
N GLU A 614 -21.88 8.37 12.33
CA GLU A 614 -22.13 9.02 13.62
C GLU A 614 -22.81 8.06 14.61
N ASP A 615 -23.75 7.26 14.10
CA ASP A 615 -24.48 6.23 14.85
C ASP A 615 -24.38 4.86 14.17
N PRO A 616 -23.22 4.18 14.25
CA PRO A 616 -23.08 2.83 13.70
C PRO A 616 -23.77 1.81 14.60
N ASN A 617 -24.24 0.71 14.02
CA ASN A 617 -24.52 -0.49 14.79
C ASN A 617 -23.22 -1.27 15.06
N PRO A 618 -22.66 -1.26 16.29
CA PRO A 618 -21.39 -1.92 16.59
C PRO A 618 -21.47 -3.45 16.62
N THR A 619 -22.63 -4.04 16.31
CA THR A 619 -22.78 -5.50 16.11
C THR A 619 -22.61 -5.91 14.66
N VAL A 620 -22.59 -4.97 13.71
CA VAL A 620 -22.28 -5.26 12.30
C VAL A 620 -20.78 -5.52 12.20
N MET A 621 -20.45 -6.80 12.11
CA MET A 621 -19.10 -7.34 12.05
C MET A 621 -18.93 -8.15 10.77
N PRO A 622 -17.70 -8.25 10.24
CA PRO A 622 -17.44 -9.04 9.06
C PRO A 622 -17.73 -10.53 9.32
N GLU A 623 -18.02 -11.24 8.23
CA GLU A 623 -18.19 -12.69 8.25
C GLU A 623 -16.89 -13.36 8.73
N TYR A 624 -16.99 -14.33 9.63
CA TYR A 624 -15.85 -15.13 10.10
C TYR A 624 -15.46 -16.15 9.00
N GLY A 625 -14.16 -16.36 8.80
CA GLY A 625 -13.63 -17.30 7.82
C GLY A 625 -14.06 -18.75 8.05
N ASP A 626 -14.08 -19.54 6.98
CA ASP A 626 -14.41 -20.97 6.98
C ASP A 626 -13.18 -21.88 6.87
N ALA A 627 -11.98 -21.34 7.15
CA ALA A 627 -10.75 -22.11 7.22
C ALA A 627 -10.84 -23.20 8.29
N THR A 628 -10.24 -24.35 7.99
CA THR A 628 -10.27 -25.54 8.86
C THR A 628 -8.87 -25.92 9.30
N ALA A 629 -8.75 -26.41 10.53
CA ALA A 629 -7.54 -27.08 11.00
C ALA A 629 -7.50 -28.46 10.34
N ARG A 630 -6.90 -28.56 9.14
CA ARG A 630 -6.70 -29.87 8.48
C ARG A 630 -5.56 -30.61 9.18
N ASP A 631 -5.78 -31.91 9.43
CA ASP A 631 -4.70 -32.85 9.69
C ASP A 631 -3.80 -32.90 8.45
N ASP A 632 -2.49 -32.77 8.66
CA ASP A 632 -1.45 -32.82 7.63
C ASP A 632 -1.64 -34.02 6.67
N TYR A 633 -2.19 -33.78 5.48
CA TYR A 633 -2.14 -34.71 4.35
C TYR A 633 -1.37 -34.06 3.22
N TRP A 634 -0.05 -34.23 3.28
CA TRP A 634 0.85 -34.15 2.13
C TRP A 634 0.80 -35.45 1.33
#